data_AF-A0A7S4DSH2-F1
#
_entry.id   AF-A0A7S4DSH2-F1
#
_cell.length_a   1.000
_cell.length_b   1.000
_cell.length_c   1.000
_cell.angle_alpha   90.00
_cell.angle_beta   90.00
_cell.angle_gamma   90.00
#
_symmetry.space_group_name_H-M   'P 1'
#
loop_
_entity.id
_entity.type
_entity.pdbx_description
1 polymer ?
#
loop_
_entity_poly.entity_id
_entity_poly.type
_entity_poly.pdbx_seq_one_letter_code
_entity_poly.pdbx_strand_id
1 'polypeptide(L)'
;EENEDVGEFAAKDDVGGDGEGGDGCCGRLWPFAQPIDKIESYFGQKIALYFEFLRVHTLFLVPLSIIGLGVFLYQELGGGIDNPVTAAYSLYVVVHFMIFRRYHEQNENTLATRWGSTKVLDQERIRPEYKGDVSWSAVDGSMQLEVPPRMKCYRLTLAILAVIGILAFIYGALFAGFIMETFIADTMYAGLIFAVVLVIVNALTRVLAEKLTDFENPKTTSGYKNSLIRKLVLFKFLTGFGLLYYSAFIQEYVSGGCGETDCATRTAMLLRGTFIGMIVINNFLEICLPILTQFANKTYRKCCGGEDEEDFESPIEQQLHAEPYEGTLDDYDELVNQIGFTTFFVPFFPIAPVLAFLNNIIEVQVDSTKICLVYRRPVPMRAANSGEWNRVLNVFSWIMLLTNAAAIMFRFNSVSTLFSITNVQERFLGFLVIIFVITLIRVGIINFAVPLWTSKSREHLDRQEHLWPYLLNIKTKKEDLEFSYEYDLAEMQETIENEHDDAKRGVASKQKKKHQHHHLDSKTTTEETNHLTNPLKNPESPKSNPSENETNQEQQSQQQETKIIMERRIKDANHHDDHDDHGDDDGGDGDDDDDGASADTAG
;
A
#
# COMPACT_ATOMS: atom_id res chain seq x y z
N GLU A 1 38.89 -16.37 -25.87
CA GLU A 1 39.99 -15.44 -26.19
C GLU A 1 39.39 -14.42 -27.15
N GLU A 2 39.09 -13.18 -26.76
CA GLU A 2 39.18 -12.54 -25.43
C GLU A 2 37.87 -11.75 -25.19
N ASN A 3 37.34 -11.81 -23.97
CA ASN A 3 36.24 -10.98 -23.48
C ASN A 3 36.79 -10.20 -22.28
N GLU A 4 37.40 -9.05 -22.53
CA GLU A 4 37.77 -8.07 -21.51
C GLU A 4 37.28 -6.67 -21.97
N ASP A 5 37.29 -5.69 -21.07
CA ASP A 5 36.93 -4.27 -21.31
C ASP A 5 35.44 -3.86 -21.43
N VAL A 6 34.52 -4.49 -20.70
CA VAL A 6 33.31 -3.80 -20.18
C VAL A 6 32.99 -4.25 -18.73
N GLY A 7 33.87 -3.93 -17.77
CA GLY A 7 33.78 -4.52 -16.43
C GLY A 7 34.35 -3.71 -15.25
N GLU A 8 34.59 -2.40 -15.36
CA GLU A 8 35.25 -1.64 -14.28
C GLU A 8 34.73 -0.20 -14.10
N PHE A 9 33.47 0.00 -13.67
CA PHE A 9 33.03 1.30 -13.11
C PHE A 9 31.77 1.23 -12.20
N ALA A 10 31.59 0.15 -11.42
CA ALA A 10 30.45 0.00 -10.51
C ALA A 10 30.74 -0.79 -9.21
N ALA A 11 31.98 -0.76 -8.70
CA ALA A 11 32.34 -1.41 -7.43
C ALA A 11 33.53 -0.70 -6.75
N LYS A 12 33.26 0.40 -6.05
CA LYS A 12 34.22 1.09 -5.16
C LYS A 12 33.47 1.98 -4.17
N ASP A 13 32.76 1.33 -3.23
CA ASP A 13 32.34 1.87 -1.93
C ASP A 13 31.95 0.70 -1.00
N ASP A 14 32.80 -0.34 -0.97
CA ASP A 14 32.73 -1.46 -0.01
C ASP A 14 34.16 -1.85 0.40
N VAL A 15 34.67 -1.21 1.47
CA VAL A 15 35.85 -1.67 2.23
C VAL A 15 35.59 -1.33 3.69
N GLY A 16 35.16 -2.30 4.49
CA GLY A 16 34.66 -2.01 5.84
C GLY A 16 34.41 -3.16 6.81
N GLY A 17 34.89 -4.39 6.54
CA GLY A 17 34.90 -5.46 7.54
C GLY A 17 34.54 -6.84 7.01
N ASP A 18 35.57 -7.65 6.73
CA ASP A 18 35.39 -9.09 6.54
C ASP A 18 35.01 -9.77 7.86
N GLY A 19 34.03 -10.66 7.78
CA GLY A 19 33.56 -11.49 8.87
C GLY A 19 32.67 -12.60 8.35
N GLU A 20 33.27 -13.74 8.00
CA GLU A 20 32.53 -14.93 7.57
C GLU A 20 31.64 -15.44 8.72
N GLY A 21 30.37 -15.06 8.66
CA GLY A 21 29.31 -15.48 9.57
C GLY A 21 27.98 -15.36 8.83
N GLY A 22 27.12 -16.37 8.98
CA GLY A 22 25.80 -16.42 8.35
C GLY A 22 24.78 -15.49 9.00
N ASP A 23 25.09 -14.19 9.05
CA ASP A 23 24.19 -13.16 9.57
C ASP A 23 23.09 -12.88 8.53
N GLY A 24 22.01 -13.66 8.62
CA GLY A 24 20.79 -13.38 7.86
C GLY A 24 20.30 -11.96 8.12
N CYS A 25 19.70 -11.30 7.12
CA CYS A 25 19.33 -9.88 7.17
C CYS A 25 18.52 -9.44 8.40
N CYS A 26 17.87 -10.37 9.09
CA CYS A 26 17.03 -10.14 10.26
C CYS A 26 17.79 -10.14 11.61
N GLY A 27 19.08 -10.54 11.64
CA GLY A 27 19.81 -10.79 12.89
C GLY A 27 20.34 -9.55 13.62
N ARG A 28 20.52 -8.42 12.90
CA ARG A 28 21.05 -7.16 13.48
C ARG A 28 20.82 -5.94 12.57
N LEU A 29 19.57 -5.64 12.26
CA LEU A 29 19.21 -4.44 11.51
C LEU A 29 19.52 -3.17 12.34
N TRP A 30 20.71 -2.60 12.16
CA TRP A 30 21.09 -1.40 12.91
C TRP A 30 20.22 -0.22 12.48
N PRO A 31 19.61 0.56 13.41
CA PRO A 31 18.62 1.58 13.08
C PRO A 31 19.06 2.61 12.03
N PHE A 32 20.37 2.86 11.92
CA PHE A 32 20.97 3.86 11.03
C PHE A 32 21.52 3.30 9.71
N ALA A 33 21.66 1.97 9.59
CA ALA A 33 22.31 1.30 8.46
C ALA A 33 21.55 0.04 8.05
N GLN A 34 20.38 0.23 7.42
CA GLN A 34 19.52 -0.86 6.95
C GLN A 34 19.84 -1.21 5.48
N PRO A 35 19.97 -2.49 5.10
CA PRO A 35 20.29 -2.92 3.74
C PRO A 35 19.05 -2.89 2.82
N ILE A 36 18.53 -1.71 2.53
CA ILE A 36 17.26 -1.51 1.81
C ILE A 36 17.21 -2.25 0.47
N ASP A 37 18.31 -2.29 -0.30
CA ASP A 37 18.34 -3.03 -1.58
C ASP A 37 18.21 -4.56 -1.41
N LYS A 38 18.73 -5.13 -0.32
CA LYS A 38 18.54 -6.56 -0.01
C LYS A 38 17.08 -6.82 0.37
N ILE A 39 16.48 -5.92 1.15
CA ILE A 39 15.05 -5.98 1.51
C ILE A 39 14.17 -5.89 0.25
N GLU A 40 14.51 -5.00 -0.69
CA GLU A 40 13.79 -4.86 -1.97
C GLU A 40 13.86 -6.15 -2.80
N SER A 41 15.04 -6.73 -2.96
CA SER A 41 15.23 -7.96 -3.74
C SER A 41 14.48 -9.18 -3.18
N TYR A 42 14.22 -9.21 -1.86
CA TYR A 42 13.60 -10.36 -1.19
C TYR A 42 12.09 -10.17 -0.91
N PHE A 43 11.68 -9.00 -0.41
CA PHE A 43 10.31 -8.69 0.00
C PHE A 43 9.57 -7.74 -0.96
N GLY A 44 10.28 -7.14 -1.91
CA GLY A 44 9.73 -6.18 -2.86
C GLY A 44 9.76 -4.73 -2.38
N GLN A 45 9.60 -3.84 -3.36
CA GLN A 45 9.78 -2.39 -3.23
C GLN A 45 8.86 -1.77 -2.18
N LYS A 46 7.63 -2.26 -2.05
CA LYS A 46 6.66 -1.71 -1.09
C LYS A 46 7.12 -1.86 0.37
N ILE A 47 7.74 -2.99 0.72
CA ILE A 47 8.25 -3.25 2.07
C ILE A 47 9.60 -2.54 2.26
N ALA A 48 10.44 -2.50 1.23
CA ALA A 48 11.69 -1.74 1.28
C ALA A 48 11.48 -0.22 1.50
N LEU A 49 10.45 0.37 0.89
CA LEU A 49 10.06 1.77 1.14
C LEU A 49 9.61 2.00 2.59
N TYR A 50 8.92 1.05 3.22
CA TYR A 50 8.55 1.13 4.63
C TYR A 50 9.77 1.19 5.54
N PHE A 51 10.71 0.26 5.37
CA PHE A 51 11.97 0.27 6.14
C PHE A 51 12.81 1.53 5.88
N GLU A 52 12.84 2.05 4.65
CA GLU A 52 13.47 3.34 4.35
C GLU A 52 12.76 4.51 5.07
N PHE A 53 11.43 4.55 5.10
CA PHE A 53 10.67 5.58 5.82
C PHE A 53 10.99 5.53 7.33
N LEU A 54 10.92 4.35 7.95
CA LEU A 54 11.25 4.13 9.35
C LEU A 54 12.70 4.56 9.66
N ARG A 55 13.67 4.19 8.81
CA ARG A 55 15.08 4.60 8.93
C ARG A 55 15.25 6.12 8.88
N VAL A 56 14.69 6.77 7.85
CA VAL A 56 14.80 8.23 7.67
C VAL A 56 14.08 8.97 8.80
N HIS A 57 12.90 8.50 9.22
CA HIS A 57 12.17 9.10 10.33
C HIS A 57 12.97 9.02 11.64
N THR A 58 13.52 7.85 11.97
CA THR A 58 14.36 7.63 13.17
C THR A 58 15.59 8.53 13.19
N LEU A 59 16.27 8.70 12.05
CA LEU A 59 17.40 9.63 11.91
C LEU A 59 16.99 11.09 12.14
N PHE A 60 15.84 11.51 11.59
CA PHE A 60 15.33 12.87 11.80
C PHE A 60 14.79 13.12 13.22
N LEU A 61 14.48 12.09 14.00
CA LEU A 61 14.17 12.27 15.42
C LEU A 61 15.40 12.60 16.29
N VAL A 62 16.63 12.30 15.85
CA VAL A 62 17.84 12.53 16.68
C VAL A 62 18.06 14.02 17.03
N PRO A 63 18.04 14.98 16.07
CA PRO A 63 18.18 16.41 16.41
C PRO A 63 17.03 16.94 17.28
N LEU A 64 15.79 16.48 17.01
CA LEU A 64 14.63 16.83 17.83
C LEU A 64 14.78 16.31 19.26
N SER A 65 15.27 15.09 19.43
CA SER A 65 15.48 14.46 20.74
C SER A 65 16.50 15.21 21.58
N ILE A 66 17.64 15.59 20.99
CA ILE A 66 18.71 16.31 21.70
C ILE A 66 18.23 17.67 22.18
N ILE A 67 17.60 18.46 21.31
CA ILE A 67 17.12 19.81 21.65
C ILE A 67 15.90 19.72 22.57
N GLY A 68 14.96 18.82 22.27
CA GLY A 68 13.75 18.58 23.05
C GLY A 68 14.01 18.13 24.49
N LEU A 69 15.03 17.28 24.71
CA LEU A 69 15.48 16.93 26.05
C LEU A 69 16.00 18.16 26.82
N GLY A 70 16.78 19.03 26.17
CA GLY A 70 17.26 20.28 26.77
C GLY A 70 16.12 21.23 27.16
N VAL A 71 15.12 21.38 26.28
CA VAL A 71 13.92 22.19 26.57
C VAL A 71 13.08 21.57 27.69
N PHE A 72 12.88 20.25 27.69
CA PHE A 72 12.16 19.54 28.74
C PHE A 72 12.83 19.70 30.11
N LEU A 73 14.15 19.51 30.20
CA LEU A 73 14.90 19.74 31.44
C LEU A 73 14.77 21.20 31.91
N TYR A 74 14.79 22.18 31.00
CA TYR A 74 14.53 23.57 31.35
C TYR A 74 13.11 23.81 31.89
N GLN A 75 12.08 23.20 31.28
CA GLN A 75 10.69 23.29 31.76
C GLN A 75 10.55 22.75 33.20
N GLU A 76 11.08 21.55 33.46
CA GLU A 76 10.99 20.86 34.76
C GLU A 76 11.89 21.50 35.85
N LEU A 77 13.01 22.12 35.50
CA LEU A 77 13.90 22.84 36.44
C LEU A 77 13.40 24.25 36.82
N GLY A 78 12.11 24.53 36.63
CA GLY A 78 11.45 25.78 37.02
C GLY A 78 11.32 26.82 35.90
N GLY A 79 11.70 26.50 34.66
CA GLY A 79 11.51 27.37 33.50
C GLY A 79 10.07 27.46 33.00
N GLY A 80 9.19 26.52 33.40
CA GLY A 80 7.78 26.48 33.03
C GLY A 80 7.54 26.18 31.55
N ILE A 81 6.29 25.84 31.17
CA ILE A 81 5.95 25.53 29.77
C ILE A 81 5.99 26.80 28.90
N ASP A 82 5.36 27.88 29.38
CA ASP A 82 5.38 29.20 28.74
C ASP A 82 6.73 29.88 28.93
N ASN A 83 7.62 29.69 27.97
CA ASN A 83 8.90 30.37 27.91
C ASN A 83 9.35 30.54 26.43
N PRO A 84 10.22 31.52 26.12
CA PRO A 84 10.62 31.80 24.74
C PRO A 84 11.49 30.70 24.11
N VAL A 85 12.14 29.84 24.91
CA VAL A 85 12.94 28.71 24.41
C VAL A 85 12.02 27.60 23.89
N THR A 86 10.94 27.27 24.59
CA THR A 86 9.87 26.38 24.10
C THR A 86 9.30 26.92 22.79
N ALA A 87 9.01 28.23 22.70
CA ALA A 87 8.50 28.85 21.48
C ALA A 87 9.46 28.70 20.28
N ALA A 88 10.77 28.93 20.50
CA ALA A 88 11.79 28.73 19.48
C ALA A 88 11.92 27.27 19.05
N TYR A 89 11.81 26.32 19.99
CA TYR A 89 11.83 24.89 19.70
C TYR A 89 10.63 24.44 18.87
N SER A 90 9.42 24.94 19.16
CA SER A 90 8.22 24.67 18.35
C SER A 90 8.39 25.12 16.89
N LEU A 91 8.97 26.30 16.65
CA LEU A 91 9.27 26.78 15.30
C LEU A 91 10.34 25.92 14.62
N TYR A 92 11.36 25.49 15.37
CA TYR A 92 12.39 24.58 14.87
C TYR A 92 11.80 23.22 14.45
N VAL A 93 10.96 22.59 15.28
CA VAL A 93 10.29 21.31 14.96
C VAL A 93 9.46 21.43 13.67
N VAL A 94 8.73 22.54 13.50
CA VAL A 94 7.94 22.80 12.29
C VAL A 94 8.83 22.87 11.03
N VAL A 95 9.93 23.63 11.07
CA VAL A 95 10.86 23.74 9.93
C VAL A 95 11.56 22.40 9.67
N HIS A 96 11.99 21.71 10.73
CA HIS A 96 12.67 20.42 10.67
C HIS A 96 11.79 19.32 10.07
N PHE A 97 10.50 19.26 10.41
CA PHE A 97 9.55 18.32 9.81
C PHE A 97 9.30 18.62 8.32
N MET A 98 9.33 19.89 7.90
CA MET A 98 9.25 20.25 6.49
C MET A 98 10.50 19.80 5.71
N ILE A 99 11.69 19.88 6.32
CA ILE A 99 12.93 19.34 5.74
C ILE A 99 12.87 17.80 5.68
N PHE A 100 12.48 17.13 6.77
CA PHE A 100 12.27 15.67 6.83
C PHE A 100 11.40 15.17 5.68
N ARG A 101 10.19 15.72 5.54
CA ARG A 101 9.28 15.32 4.46
C ARG A 101 9.91 15.50 3.09
N ARG A 102 10.58 16.63 2.88
CA ARG A 102 11.13 16.98 1.56
C ARG A 102 12.33 16.12 1.17
N TYR A 103 13.12 15.72 2.18
CA TYR A 103 14.21 14.77 2.05
C TYR A 103 13.69 13.34 1.83
N HIS A 104 12.66 12.90 2.56
CA HIS A 104 12.03 11.60 2.34
C HIS A 104 11.48 11.46 0.91
N GLU A 105 10.70 12.44 0.42
CA GLU A 105 10.22 12.48 -0.97
C GLU A 105 11.37 12.39 -2.00
N GLN A 106 12.54 13.01 -1.71
CA GLN A 106 13.72 12.94 -2.59
C GLN A 106 14.38 11.54 -2.55
N ASN A 107 14.46 10.91 -1.38
CA ASN A 107 14.99 9.56 -1.23
C ASN A 107 14.11 8.53 -1.95
N GLU A 108 12.79 8.58 -1.78
CA GLU A 108 11.86 7.70 -2.49
C GLU A 108 12.02 7.81 -4.01
N ASN A 109 12.02 9.03 -4.55
CA ASN A 109 12.24 9.27 -5.98
C ASN A 109 13.59 8.72 -6.47
N THR A 110 14.63 8.79 -5.65
CA THR A 110 15.96 8.26 -5.96
C THR A 110 15.96 6.73 -6.00
N LEU A 111 15.34 6.08 -5.00
CA LEU A 111 15.16 4.63 -4.94
C LEU A 111 14.28 4.12 -6.09
N ALA A 112 13.17 4.79 -6.38
CA ALA A 112 12.28 4.44 -7.48
C ALA A 112 12.96 4.55 -8.86
N THR A 113 13.88 5.52 -9.02
CA THR A 113 14.73 5.60 -10.22
C THR A 113 15.70 4.42 -10.29
N ARG A 114 16.34 4.08 -9.16
CA ARG A 114 17.33 3.00 -9.06
C ARG A 114 16.74 1.61 -9.30
N TRP A 115 15.54 1.33 -8.77
CA TRP A 115 14.81 0.07 -8.94
C TRP A 115 13.90 0.04 -10.17
N GLY A 116 13.93 1.09 -11.01
CA GLY A 116 13.11 1.18 -12.22
C GLY A 116 11.60 1.09 -11.96
N SER A 117 11.12 1.68 -10.87
CA SER A 117 9.73 1.59 -10.42
C SER A 117 8.91 2.87 -10.62
N THR A 118 9.50 3.90 -11.22
CA THR A 118 8.86 5.23 -11.40
C THR A 118 7.52 5.22 -12.14
N LYS A 119 7.28 4.27 -13.06
CA LYS A 119 6.03 4.14 -13.86
C LYS A 119 5.07 3.04 -13.39
N VAL A 120 5.20 2.55 -12.15
CA VAL A 120 4.39 1.41 -11.64
C VAL A 120 2.88 1.70 -11.57
N LEU A 121 2.47 2.96 -11.45
CA LEU A 121 1.06 3.35 -11.36
C LEU A 121 0.24 3.03 -12.62
N ASP A 122 0.89 2.83 -13.77
CA ASP A 122 0.23 2.57 -15.05
C ASP A 122 -0.26 1.10 -15.21
N GLN A 123 0.00 0.23 -14.22
CA GLN A 123 -0.21 -1.23 -14.30
C GLN A 123 -1.05 -1.82 -13.14
N GLU A 124 -2.00 -1.07 -12.58
CA GLU A 124 -2.83 -1.57 -11.46
C GLU A 124 -3.87 -2.61 -11.88
N ARG A 125 -3.89 -3.75 -11.18
CA ARG A 125 -4.92 -4.80 -11.37
C ARG A 125 -6.28 -4.37 -10.78
N ILE A 126 -7.36 -4.80 -11.44
CA ILE A 126 -8.73 -4.72 -10.90
C ILE A 126 -8.84 -5.66 -9.69
N ARG A 127 -9.54 -5.21 -8.66
CA ARG A 127 -9.73 -5.95 -7.41
C ARG A 127 -10.81 -7.05 -7.57
N PRO A 128 -10.61 -8.30 -7.09
CA PRO A 128 -11.60 -9.38 -7.22
C PRO A 128 -12.97 -9.07 -6.59
N GLU A 129 -13.00 -8.34 -5.47
CA GLU A 129 -14.24 -7.99 -4.77
C GLU A 129 -15.02 -6.84 -5.43
N TYR A 130 -14.51 -6.25 -6.53
CA TYR A 130 -15.17 -5.15 -7.23
C TYR A 130 -16.43 -5.62 -7.97
N LYS A 131 -17.57 -5.04 -7.60
CA LYS A 131 -18.88 -5.37 -8.20
C LYS A 131 -19.26 -4.32 -9.24
N GLY A 132 -19.73 -4.73 -10.41
CA GLY A 132 -20.18 -3.83 -11.47
C GLY A 132 -20.86 -4.59 -12.60
N ASP A 133 -21.37 -3.84 -13.57
CA ASP A 133 -21.98 -4.36 -14.80
C ASP A 133 -20.87 -4.55 -15.86
N VAL A 134 -21.04 -5.50 -16.78
CA VAL A 134 -20.05 -5.71 -17.85
C VAL A 134 -20.20 -4.63 -18.91
N SER A 135 -19.10 -3.93 -19.20
CA SER A 135 -19.02 -2.80 -20.12
C SER A 135 -17.78 -2.94 -21.02
N TRP A 136 -17.81 -2.32 -22.20
CA TRP A 136 -16.66 -2.29 -23.10
C TRP A 136 -15.75 -1.11 -22.74
N SER A 137 -14.48 -1.40 -22.45
CA SER A 137 -13.47 -0.39 -22.15
C SER A 137 -13.16 0.47 -23.38
N ALA A 138 -13.29 1.79 -23.23
CA ALA A 138 -13.05 2.75 -24.29
C ALA A 138 -11.56 2.95 -24.66
N VAL A 139 -10.63 2.34 -23.91
CA VAL A 139 -9.17 2.53 -24.10
C VAL A 139 -8.54 1.36 -24.85
N ASP A 140 -8.87 0.12 -24.46
CA ASP A 140 -8.26 -1.11 -24.95
C ASP A 140 -9.26 -2.07 -25.64
N GLY A 141 -10.56 -1.72 -25.69
CA GLY A 141 -11.60 -2.56 -26.27
C GLY A 141 -11.89 -3.85 -25.48
N SER A 142 -11.35 -4.01 -24.27
CA SER A 142 -11.59 -5.19 -23.43
C SER A 142 -12.95 -5.11 -22.73
N MET A 143 -13.57 -6.26 -22.46
CA MET A 143 -14.72 -6.32 -21.55
C MET A 143 -14.23 -6.14 -20.11
N GLN A 144 -14.78 -5.15 -19.40
CA GLN A 144 -14.43 -4.87 -18.01
C GLN A 144 -15.68 -4.61 -17.16
N LEU A 145 -15.57 -4.85 -15.86
CA LEU A 145 -16.59 -4.42 -14.92
C LEU A 145 -16.55 -2.90 -14.75
N GLU A 146 -17.72 -2.27 -14.79
CA GLU A 146 -17.90 -0.85 -14.54
C GLU A 146 -19.14 -0.57 -13.68
N VAL A 147 -19.12 0.55 -12.94
CA VAL A 147 -20.27 1.02 -12.17
C VAL A 147 -20.64 2.42 -12.66
N PRO A 148 -21.92 2.72 -12.91
CA PRO A 148 -22.37 4.02 -13.39
C PRO A 148 -21.86 5.19 -12.53
N PRO A 149 -21.35 6.29 -13.13
CA PRO A 149 -20.77 7.41 -12.37
C PRO A 149 -21.73 8.00 -11.31
N ARG A 150 -23.03 8.05 -11.59
CA ARG A 150 -24.05 8.53 -10.64
C ARG A 150 -24.10 7.67 -9.37
N MET A 151 -24.00 6.34 -9.49
CA MET A 151 -23.97 5.44 -8.33
C MET A 151 -22.67 5.57 -7.52
N LYS A 152 -21.52 5.76 -8.19
CA LYS A 152 -20.24 6.06 -7.52
C LYS A 152 -20.35 7.33 -6.67
N CYS A 153 -20.87 8.42 -7.24
CA CYS A 153 -21.06 9.67 -6.50
C CYS A 153 -22.06 9.53 -5.34
N TYR A 154 -23.16 8.78 -5.53
CA TYR A 154 -24.15 8.52 -4.48
C TYR A 154 -23.54 7.75 -3.29
N ARG A 155 -22.86 6.63 -3.55
CA ARG A 155 -22.21 5.82 -2.51
C ARG A 155 -21.15 6.62 -1.76
N LEU A 156 -20.32 7.38 -2.48
CA LEU A 156 -19.31 8.26 -1.87
C LEU A 156 -19.95 9.34 -0.99
N THR A 157 -21.05 9.96 -1.42
CA THR A 157 -21.76 10.98 -0.65
C THR A 157 -22.34 10.39 0.64
N LEU A 158 -22.97 9.22 0.56
CA LEU A 158 -23.46 8.51 1.75
C LEU A 158 -22.34 8.08 2.69
N ALA A 159 -21.20 7.61 2.16
CA ALA A 159 -20.04 7.26 2.98
C ALA A 159 -19.50 8.48 3.73
N ILE A 160 -19.42 9.65 3.09
CA ILE A 160 -19.01 10.91 3.73
C ILE A 160 -20.00 11.32 4.83
N LEU A 161 -21.31 11.24 4.58
CA LEU A 161 -22.35 11.54 5.59
C LEU A 161 -22.29 10.56 6.77
N ALA A 162 -22.05 9.27 6.52
CA ALA A 162 -21.87 8.27 7.56
C ALA A 162 -20.62 8.53 8.41
N VAL A 163 -19.48 8.88 7.79
CA VAL A 163 -18.26 9.31 8.50
C VAL A 163 -18.55 10.50 9.42
N ILE A 164 -19.25 11.54 8.92
CA ILE A 164 -19.63 12.71 9.72
C ILE A 164 -20.54 12.32 10.90
N GLY A 165 -21.55 11.46 10.66
CA GLY A 165 -22.46 10.97 11.70
C GLY A 165 -21.75 10.15 12.79
N ILE A 166 -20.85 9.25 12.39
CA ILE A 166 -20.02 8.44 13.30
C ILE A 166 -19.11 9.34 14.14
N LEU A 167 -18.45 10.32 13.52
CA LEU A 167 -17.62 11.29 14.23
C LEU A 167 -18.43 12.13 15.23
N ALA A 168 -19.60 12.62 14.83
CA ALA A 168 -20.49 13.36 15.73
C ALA A 168 -20.96 12.51 16.92
N PHE A 169 -21.27 11.22 16.69
CA PHE A 169 -21.60 10.27 17.76
C PHE A 169 -20.42 10.02 18.71
N ILE A 170 -19.23 9.75 18.17
CA ILE A 170 -18.02 9.53 18.99
C ILE A 170 -17.69 10.77 19.80
N TYR A 171 -17.70 11.96 19.20
CA TYR A 171 -17.48 13.21 19.95
C TYR A 171 -18.59 13.49 20.97
N GLY A 172 -19.85 13.15 20.70
CA GLY A 172 -20.92 13.25 21.69
C GLY A 172 -20.68 12.34 22.90
N ALA A 173 -20.26 11.09 22.67
CA ALA A 173 -19.90 10.14 23.72
C ALA A 173 -18.63 10.55 24.49
N LEU A 174 -17.59 10.99 23.79
CA LEU A 174 -16.35 11.49 24.41
C LEU A 174 -16.58 12.79 25.19
N PHE A 175 -17.44 13.70 24.71
CA PHE A 175 -17.79 14.92 25.43
C PHE A 175 -18.60 14.61 26.69
N ALA A 176 -19.56 13.68 26.63
CA ALA A 176 -20.26 13.18 27.82
C ALA A 176 -19.28 12.52 28.82
N GLY A 177 -18.32 11.73 28.33
CA GLY A 177 -17.24 11.16 29.14
C GLY A 177 -16.29 12.21 29.74
N PHE A 178 -16.00 13.29 29.01
CA PHE A 178 -15.17 14.39 29.48
C PHE A 178 -15.87 15.23 30.57
N ILE A 179 -17.19 15.42 30.48
CA ILE A 179 -17.95 15.98 31.60
C ILE A 179 -17.81 15.09 32.83
N MET A 180 -17.81 13.75 32.70
CA MET A 180 -17.52 12.84 33.81
C MET A 180 -16.06 12.91 34.29
N GLU A 181 -15.09 13.15 33.40
CA GLU A 181 -13.67 13.37 33.75
C GLU A 181 -13.50 14.56 34.70
N THR A 182 -14.29 15.64 34.54
CA THR A 182 -14.24 16.80 35.47
C THR A 182 -14.64 16.49 36.91
N PHE A 183 -15.19 15.30 37.19
CA PHE A 183 -15.65 14.89 38.53
C PHE A 183 -14.77 13.85 39.25
N ILE A 184 -13.82 13.16 38.58
CA ILE A 184 -13.37 11.84 39.08
C ILE A 184 -11.88 11.71 39.49
N ALA A 185 -10.88 12.27 38.80
CA ALA A 185 -9.48 11.94 39.13
C ALA A 185 -8.40 12.96 38.72
N ASP A 186 -7.23 12.81 39.35
CA ASP A 186 -5.94 13.42 38.97
C ASP A 186 -5.65 13.28 37.46
N THR A 187 -5.23 14.38 36.85
CA THR A 187 -5.07 14.56 35.39
C THR A 187 -4.11 13.57 34.72
N MET A 188 -3.15 12.99 35.44
CA MET A 188 -2.25 11.98 34.87
C MET A 188 -2.97 10.63 34.65
N TYR A 189 -3.82 10.21 35.59
CA TYR A 189 -4.58 8.96 35.44
C TYR A 189 -5.65 9.08 34.36
N ALA A 190 -6.24 10.27 34.18
CA ALA A 190 -7.15 10.56 33.09
C ALA A 190 -6.50 10.30 31.72
N GLY A 191 -5.23 10.71 31.51
CA GLY A 191 -4.50 10.45 30.26
C GLY A 191 -4.25 8.96 29.98
N LEU A 192 -3.97 8.16 31.00
CA LEU A 192 -3.82 6.70 30.86
C LEU A 192 -5.15 6.00 30.55
N ILE A 193 -6.23 6.41 31.21
CA ILE A 193 -7.59 5.92 30.91
C ILE A 193 -7.97 6.29 29.48
N PHE A 194 -7.68 7.53 29.05
CA PHE A 194 -7.93 7.99 27.69
C PHE A 194 -7.11 7.21 26.65
N ALA A 195 -5.88 6.77 26.95
CA ALA A 195 -5.11 5.87 26.08
C ALA A 195 -5.83 4.54 25.85
N VAL A 196 -6.31 3.89 26.92
CA VAL A 196 -7.06 2.62 26.83
C VAL A 196 -8.35 2.79 26.03
N VAL A 197 -9.10 3.88 26.29
CA VAL A 197 -10.31 4.22 25.53
C VAL A 197 -9.98 4.44 24.05
N LEU A 198 -8.88 5.15 23.74
CA LEU A 198 -8.51 5.43 22.36
C LEU A 198 -8.10 4.16 21.60
N VAL A 199 -7.38 3.21 22.23
CA VAL A 199 -7.06 1.91 21.61
C VAL A 199 -8.34 1.16 21.22
N ILE A 200 -9.34 1.12 22.10
CA ILE A 200 -10.65 0.51 21.82
C ILE A 200 -11.38 1.26 20.69
N VAL A 201 -11.43 2.59 20.73
CA VAL A 201 -12.08 3.41 19.69
C VAL A 201 -11.35 3.29 18.34
N ASN A 202 -10.03 3.14 18.33
CA ASN A 202 -9.23 2.93 17.12
C ASN A 202 -9.52 1.56 16.49
N ALA A 203 -9.68 0.51 17.30
CA ALA A 203 -10.11 -0.80 16.81
C ALA A 203 -11.54 -0.77 16.22
N LEU A 204 -12.48 -0.10 16.89
CA LEU A 204 -13.86 0.06 16.39
C LEU A 204 -13.91 0.90 15.10
N THR A 205 -13.17 2.00 15.05
CA THR A 205 -13.12 2.86 13.85
C THR A 205 -12.40 2.20 12.67
N ARG A 206 -11.48 1.26 12.89
CA ARG A 206 -10.90 0.40 11.84
C ARG A 206 -11.98 -0.44 11.16
N VAL A 207 -12.75 -1.21 11.94
CA VAL A 207 -13.85 -2.05 11.41
C VAL A 207 -14.88 -1.20 10.65
N LEU A 208 -15.24 -0.03 11.19
CA LEU A 208 -16.15 0.91 10.52
C LEU A 208 -15.56 1.45 9.20
N ALA A 209 -14.28 1.81 9.17
CA ALA A 209 -13.61 2.32 7.97
C ALA A 209 -13.52 1.28 6.85
N GLU A 210 -13.29 0.00 7.18
CA GLU A 210 -13.34 -1.12 6.24
C GLU A 210 -14.73 -1.28 5.65
N LYS A 211 -15.78 -1.42 6.49
CA LYS A 211 -17.16 -1.56 6.02
C LYS A 211 -17.64 -0.39 5.16
N LEU A 212 -17.24 0.85 5.49
CA LEU A 212 -17.52 2.02 4.67
C LEU A 212 -16.77 2.02 3.34
N THR A 213 -15.55 1.48 3.29
CA THR A 213 -14.74 1.40 2.06
C THR A 213 -15.18 0.24 1.17
N ASP A 214 -15.68 -0.86 1.73
CA ASP A 214 -16.36 -1.92 1.00
C ASP A 214 -17.64 -1.39 0.32
N PHE A 215 -18.42 -0.59 1.06
CA PHE A 215 -19.63 0.08 0.54
C PHE A 215 -19.33 1.05 -0.62
N GLU A 216 -18.24 1.82 -0.56
CA GLU A 216 -17.77 2.67 -1.66
C GLU A 216 -17.46 1.88 -2.95
N ASN A 217 -17.12 0.59 -2.83
CA ASN A 217 -16.77 -0.31 -3.93
C ASN A 217 -15.70 0.23 -4.92
N PRO A 218 -14.45 0.51 -4.48
CA PRO A 218 -13.35 0.88 -5.38
C PRO A 218 -12.93 -0.22 -6.38
N LYS A 219 -12.53 0.19 -7.61
CA LYS A 219 -12.14 -0.70 -8.73
C LYS A 219 -10.75 -1.31 -8.59
N THR A 220 -9.74 -0.53 -8.21
CA THR A 220 -8.36 -1.03 -8.02
C THR A 220 -8.02 -1.25 -6.55
N THR A 221 -7.08 -2.15 -6.27
CA THR A 221 -6.61 -2.44 -4.91
C THR A 221 -5.97 -1.23 -4.26
N SER A 222 -5.22 -0.40 -5.00
CA SER A 222 -4.72 0.87 -4.48
C SER A 222 -5.86 1.84 -4.20
N GLY A 223 -6.84 1.99 -5.11
CA GLY A 223 -8.02 2.81 -4.86
C GLY A 223 -8.76 2.46 -3.56
N TYR A 224 -8.84 1.17 -3.24
CA TYR A 224 -9.36 0.67 -1.95
C TYR A 224 -8.48 1.08 -0.77
N LYS A 225 -7.20 0.67 -0.75
CA LYS A 225 -6.27 0.99 0.36
C LYS A 225 -6.15 2.50 0.57
N ASN A 226 -6.17 3.28 -0.50
CA ASN A 226 -6.11 4.74 -0.47
C ASN A 226 -7.34 5.38 0.18
N SER A 227 -8.55 4.85 -0.08
CA SER A 227 -9.78 5.35 0.55
C SER A 227 -9.93 4.88 2.01
N LEU A 228 -9.38 3.71 2.34
CA LEU A 228 -9.28 3.20 3.70
C LEU A 228 -8.34 4.08 4.53
N ILE A 229 -7.10 4.32 4.07
CA ILE A 229 -6.11 5.18 4.74
C ILE A 229 -6.68 6.56 5.07
N ARG A 230 -7.38 7.21 4.12
CA ARG A 230 -8.01 8.52 4.37
C ARG A 230 -9.05 8.50 5.48
N LYS A 231 -9.85 7.42 5.60
CA LYS A 231 -10.83 7.28 6.69
C LYS A 231 -10.16 7.00 8.02
N LEU A 232 -9.21 6.07 8.06
CA LEU A 232 -8.46 5.71 9.27
C LEU A 232 -7.75 6.92 9.86
N VAL A 233 -7.00 7.65 9.04
CA VAL A 233 -6.30 8.88 9.45
C VAL A 233 -7.29 9.94 9.93
N LEU A 234 -8.43 10.13 9.26
CA LEU A 234 -9.45 11.09 9.70
C LEU A 234 -10.07 10.72 11.05
N PHE A 235 -10.44 9.44 11.23
CA PHE A 235 -10.98 8.95 12.49
C PHE A 235 -9.95 9.11 13.61
N LYS A 236 -8.75 8.52 13.46
CA LYS A 236 -7.66 8.57 14.45
C LYS A 236 -7.21 9.99 14.76
N PHE A 237 -7.15 10.88 13.76
CA PHE A 237 -6.80 12.28 14.00
C PHE A 237 -7.82 12.96 14.91
N LEU A 238 -9.11 12.78 14.62
CA LEU A 238 -10.18 13.40 15.38
C LEU A 238 -10.34 12.78 16.77
N THR A 239 -10.33 11.45 16.89
CA THR A 239 -10.46 10.78 18.20
C THR A 239 -9.22 10.98 19.07
N GLY A 240 -8.01 10.91 18.50
CA GLY A 240 -6.75 11.01 19.24
C GLY A 240 -6.31 12.43 19.60
N PHE A 241 -6.44 13.39 18.67
CA PHE A 241 -6.02 14.78 18.91
C PHE A 241 -7.17 15.72 19.25
N GLY A 242 -8.44 15.35 18.99
CA GLY A 242 -9.59 16.23 19.22
C GLY A 242 -9.71 16.72 20.66
N LEU A 243 -9.47 15.83 21.64
CA LEU A 243 -9.46 16.20 23.06
C LEU A 243 -8.29 17.13 23.42
N LEU A 244 -7.12 16.94 22.80
CA LEU A 244 -5.96 17.82 22.96
C LEU A 244 -6.24 19.22 22.38
N TYR A 245 -6.85 19.31 21.20
CA TYR A 245 -7.29 20.60 20.64
C TYR A 245 -8.34 21.29 21.51
N TYR A 246 -9.29 20.52 22.04
CA TYR A 246 -10.31 21.05 22.94
C TYR A 246 -9.67 21.62 24.21
N SER A 247 -8.85 20.85 24.93
CA SER A 247 -8.23 21.31 26.18
C SER A 247 -7.23 22.44 25.94
N ALA A 248 -6.48 22.39 24.84
CA ALA A 248 -5.51 23.43 24.49
C ALA A 248 -6.18 24.75 24.10
N PHE A 249 -7.23 24.75 23.26
CA PHE A 249 -7.70 25.99 22.61
C PHE A 249 -9.16 26.36 22.85
N ILE A 250 -10.03 25.43 23.26
CA ILE A 250 -11.49 25.64 23.31
C ILE A 250 -12.01 25.69 24.76
N GLN A 251 -11.47 24.84 25.65
CA GLN A 251 -11.96 24.62 27.01
C GLN A 251 -12.11 25.92 27.83
N GLU A 252 -11.12 26.81 27.75
CA GLU A 252 -11.12 28.10 28.44
C GLU A 252 -12.36 28.96 28.09
N TYR A 253 -12.73 29.02 26.80
CA TYR A 253 -13.84 29.83 26.31
C TYR A 253 -15.22 29.19 26.60
N VAL A 254 -15.29 27.86 26.65
CA VAL A 254 -16.54 27.11 26.85
C VAL A 254 -16.85 26.89 28.33
N SER A 255 -15.83 26.57 29.13
CA SER A 255 -15.97 26.23 30.56
C SER A 255 -15.58 27.38 31.51
N GLY A 256 -15.10 28.51 30.97
CA GLY A 256 -14.67 29.67 31.77
C GLY A 256 -13.33 29.49 32.49
N GLY A 257 -12.60 28.41 32.20
CA GLY A 257 -11.31 28.06 32.83
C GLY A 257 -10.96 26.58 32.65
N CYS A 258 -9.77 26.18 33.11
CA CYS A 258 -9.24 24.82 32.96
C CYS A 258 -9.13 24.02 34.28
N GLY A 259 -9.84 24.47 35.31
CA GLY A 259 -9.78 23.91 36.68
C GLY A 259 -8.74 24.63 37.52
N GLU A 260 -8.07 23.91 38.42
CA GLU A 260 -7.01 24.46 39.29
C GLU A 260 -5.67 24.67 38.57
N THR A 261 -5.53 24.18 37.33
CA THR A 261 -4.29 24.26 36.53
C THR A 261 -4.50 25.03 35.22
N ASP A 262 -3.45 25.69 34.74
CA ASP A 262 -3.45 26.33 33.43
C ASP A 262 -3.73 25.32 32.30
N CYS A 263 -4.47 25.74 31.28
CA CYS A 263 -4.84 24.89 30.14
C CYS A 263 -3.63 24.27 29.43
N ALA A 264 -2.50 24.99 29.39
CA ALA A 264 -1.24 24.49 28.83
C ALA A 264 -0.70 23.29 29.64
N THR A 265 -0.74 23.38 30.97
CA THR A 265 -0.29 22.31 31.87
C THR A 265 -1.25 21.13 31.83
N ARG A 266 -2.57 21.36 31.81
CA ARG A 266 -3.56 20.28 31.62
C ARG A 266 -3.36 19.54 30.30
N THR A 267 -3.18 20.29 29.19
CA THR A 267 -2.86 19.72 27.87
C THR A 267 -1.58 18.90 27.91
N ALA A 268 -0.53 19.40 28.57
CA ALA A 268 0.74 18.68 28.73
C ALA A 268 0.57 17.38 29.52
N MET A 269 -0.17 17.37 30.63
CA MET A 269 -0.42 16.17 31.42
C MET A 269 -1.25 15.13 30.67
N LEU A 270 -2.31 15.57 29.96
CA LEU A 270 -3.10 14.71 29.08
C LEU A 270 -2.20 14.08 28.00
N LEU A 271 -1.49 14.91 27.22
CA LEU A 271 -0.56 14.45 26.18
C LEU A 271 0.51 13.46 26.70
N ARG A 272 1.12 13.76 27.85
CA ARG A 272 2.06 12.87 28.55
C ARG A 272 1.43 11.50 28.81
N GLY A 273 0.27 11.48 29.49
CA GLY A 273 -0.43 10.26 29.84
C GLY A 273 -0.88 9.46 28.61
N THR A 274 -1.48 10.11 27.61
CA THR A 274 -2.02 9.39 26.45
C THR A 274 -0.90 8.82 25.56
N PHE A 275 0.17 9.58 25.30
CA PHE A 275 1.24 9.12 24.41
C PHE A 275 2.09 8.02 25.04
N ILE A 276 2.43 8.14 26.34
CA ILE A 276 3.13 7.07 27.08
C ILE A 276 2.24 5.83 27.18
N GLY A 277 0.94 6.02 27.45
CA GLY A 277 -0.05 4.93 27.46
C GLY A 277 -0.10 4.18 26.12
N MET A 278 -0.16 4.90 24.99
CA MET A 278 -0.14 4.28 23.66
C MET A 278 1.15 3.52 23.38
N ILE A 279 2.33 4.11 23.64
CA ILE A 279 3.63 3.42 23.47
C ILE A 279 3.65 2.09 24.25
N VAL A 280 3.22 2.11 25.52
CA VAL A 280 3.23 0.90 26.35
C VAL A 280 2.21 -0.13 25.86
N ILE A 281 0.99 0.30 25.52
CA ILE A 281 -0.08 -0.62 25.10
C ILE A 281 0.18 -1.20 23.70
N ASN A 282 0.60 -0.39 22.73
CA ASN A 282 0.89 -0.82 21.37
C ASN A 282 2.03 -1.85 21.36
N ASN A 283 3.21 -1.49 21.89
CA ASN A 283 4.36 -2.41 21.94
C ASN A 283 4.03 -3.70 22.71
N PHE A 284 3.21 -3.61 23.77
CA PHE A 284 2.74 -4.80 24.49
C PHE A 284 1.86 -5.69 23.61
N LEU A 285 0.85 -5.12 22.94
CA LEU A 285 -0.04 -5.86 22.04
C LEU A 285 0.75 -6.47 20.87
N GLU A 286 1.60 -5.67 20.23
CA GLU A 286 2.39 -6.07 19.06
C GLU A 286 3.36 -7.22 19.37
N ILE A 287 4.02 -7.21 20.54
CA ILE A 287 4.93 -8.28 20.95
C ILE A 287 4.15 -9.49 21.49
N CYS A 288 3.09 -9.28 22.28
CA CYS A 288 2.42 -10.38 22.98
C CYS A 288 1.36 -11.10 22.12
N LEU A 289 0.63 -10.40 21.24
CA LEU A 289 -0.38 -11.02 20.38
C LEU A 289 0.19 -12.16 19.51
N PRO A 290 1.29 -11.99 18.73
CA PRO A 290 1.83 -13.08 17.92
C PRO A 290 2.34 -14.26 18.76
N ILE A 291 2.90 -14.00 19.95
CA ILE A 291 3.31 -15.07 20.87
C ILE A 291 2.08 -15.84 21.38
N LEU A 292 1.00 -15.13 21.71
CA LEU A 292 -0.25 -15.74 22.18
C LEU A 292 -0.97 -16.52 21.07
N THR A 293 -1.02 -16.01 19.83
CA THR A 293 -1.62 -16.74 18.70
C THR A 293 -0.79 -17.97 18.33
N GLN A 294 0.53 -17.87 18.27
CA GLN A 294 1.41 -19.03 18.05
C GLN A 294 1.27 -20.08 19.16
N PHE A 295 1.22 -19.67 20.43
CA PHE A 295 1.00 -20.59 21.56
C PHE A 295 -0.38 -21.23 21.53
N ALA A 296 -1.42 -20.46 21.22
CA ALA A 296 -2.80 -20.96 21.06
C ALA A 296 -2.89 -21.97 19.91
N ASN A 297 -2.32 -21.65 18.74
CA ASN A 297 -2.28 -22.56 17.58
C ASN A 297 -1.51 -23.85 17.89
N LYS A 298 -0.37 -23.77 18.58
CA LYS A 298 0.40 -24.94 19.02
C LYS A 298 -0.37 -25.80 20.03
N THR A 299 -1.10 -25.17 20.94
CA THR A 299 -1.95 -25.86 21.94
C THR A 299 -3.15 -26.51 21.26
N TYR A 300 -3.82 -25.80 20.36
CA TYR A 300 -4.92 -26.32 19.55
C TYR A 300 -4.47 -27.52 18.71
N ARG A 301 -3.31 -27.45 18.04
CA ARG A 301 -2.73 -28.58 17.28
C ARG A 301 -2.46 -29.78 18.18
N LYS A 302 -2.02 -29.59 19.43
CA LYS A 302 -1.81 -30.68 20.39
C LYS A 302 -3.10 -31.28 20.97
N CYS A 303 -4.20 -30.52 20.99
CA CYS A 303 -5.50 -30.99 21.49
C CYS A 303 -6.41 -31.59 20.39
N CYS A 304 -6.21 -31.21 19.12
CA CYS A 304 -7.08 -31.57 18.00
C CYS A 304 -6.36 -32.27 16.84
N GLY A 305 -5.03 -32.25 16.79
CA GLY A 305 -4.23 -33.19 15.98
C GLY A 305 -4.13 -34.54 16.70
N GLY A 306 -4.14 -35.63 15.94
CA GLY A 306 -3.93 -36.98 16.48
C GLY A 306 -2.56 -37.15 17.12
N GLU A 307 -2.39 -38.19 17.94
CA GLU A 307 -1.14 -38.45 18.69
C GLU A 307 0.02 -38.96 17.82
N ASP A 308 -0.15 -38.99 16.50
CA ASP A 308 0.76 -39.66 15.58
C ASP A 308 1.85 -38.72 15.02
N GLU A 309 3.09 -39.13 15.30
CA GLU A 309 4.38 -38.68 14.77
C GLU A 309 4.92 -37.29 15.23
N GLU A 310 6.11 -37.31 15.85
CA GLU A 310 7.01 -36.14 16.00
C GLU A 310 7.64 -35.82 14.64
N ASP A 311 6.78 -35.62 13.63
CA ASP A 311 7.22 -35.63 12.25
C ASP A 311 8.00 -34.35 11.90
N PHE A 312 8.96 -34.50 10.99
CA PHE A 312 9.83 -33.41 10.55
C PHE A 312 9.03 -32.38 9.74
N GLU A 313 8.38 -31.45 10.45
CA GLU A 313 7.51 -30.42 9.88
C GLU A 313 8.26 -29.63 8.80
N SER A 314 7.86 -29.82 7.55
CA SER A 314 8.59 -29.29 6.39
C SER A 314 8.66 -27.76 6.44
N PRO A 315 9.74 -27.12 5.96
CA PRO A 315 9.80 -25.64 5.87
C PRO A 315 8.62 -25.01 5.13
N ILE A 316 7.97 -25.76 4.22
CA ILE A 316 6.76 -25.34 3.50
C ILE A 316 5.53 -25.37 4.41
N GLU A 317 5.42 -26.38 5.27
CA GLU A 317 4.31 -26.58 6.22
C GLU A 317 4.37 -25.54 7.35
N GLN A 318 5.58 -25.26 7.86
CA GLN A 318 5.83 -24.15 8.79
C GLN A 318 5.40 -22.80 8.18
N GLN A 319 5.69 -22.56 6.90
CA GLN A 319 5.24 -21.34 6.20
C GLN A 319 3.73 -21.32 5.90
N LEU A 320 3.08 -22.48 5.74
CA LEU A 320 1.64 -22.59 5.56
C LEU A 320 0.88 -22.25 6.86
N HIS A 321 1.46 -22.62 8.01
CA HIS A 321 0.94 -22.29 9.34
C HIS A 321 1.23 -20.86 9.80
N ALA A 322 2.17 -20.16 9.17
CA ALA A 322 2.47 -18.77 9.44
C ALA A 322 1.37 -17.81 8.91
N GLU A 323 1.12 -16.72 9.65
CA GLU A 323 0.02 -15.80 9.36
C GLU A 323 0.27 -15.00 8.05
N PRO A 324 -0.77 -14.67 7.25
CA PRO A 324 -0.64 -13.75 6.12
C PRO A 324 -0.25 -12.33 6.55
N TYR A 325 0.80 -11.79 5.95
CA TYR A 325 1.05 -10.35 5.98
C TYR A 325 0.19 -9.61 4.94
N GLU A 326 -0.84 -8.87 5.40
CA GLU A 326 -1.77 -8.13 4.52
C GLU A 326 -1.16 -6.85 3.91
N GLY A 327 0.04 -6.47 4.35
CA GLY A 327 0.86 -5.39 3.83
C GLY A 327 1.05 -4.25 4.82
N THR A 328 1.93 -3.31 4.44
CA THR A 328 2.46 -2.20 5.25
C THR A 328 1.46 -1.15 5.74
N LEU A 329 0.15 -1.40 5.73
CA LEU A 329 -0.84 -0.36 6.06
C LEU A 329 -0.79 -0.01 7.55
N ASP A 330 -0.79 -1.02 8.41
CA ASP A 330 -0.79 -0.82 9.86
C ASP A 330 0.57 -0.32 10.37
N ASP A 331 1.68 -0.84 9.84
CA ASP A 331 3.03 -0.38 10.18
C ASP A 331 3.27 1.11 9.82
N TYR A 332 2.75 1.59 8.67
CA TYR A 332 2.77 3.03 8.37
C TYR A 332 1.82 3.86 9.26
N ASP A 333 0.68 3.30 9.65
CA ASP A 333 -0.31 4.00 10.48
C ASP A 333 0.24 4.28 11.88
N GLU A 334 0.91 3.30 12.51
CA GLU A 334 1.65 3.40 13.77
C GLU A 334 2.59 4.63 13.75
N LEU A 335 3.53 4.65 12.80
CA LEU A 335 4.53 5.70 12.67
C LEU A 335 3.92 7.07 12.34
N VAL A 336 2.88 7.12 11.49
CA VAL A 336 2.20 8.38 11.14
C VAL A 336 1.42 8.94 12.34
N ASN A 337 0.80 8.08 13.15
CA ASN A 337 0.14 8.49 14.38
C ASN A 337 1.17 9.02 15.40
N GLN A 338 2.30 8.33 15.57
CA GLN A 338 3.43 8.76 16.41
C GLN A 338 4.00 10.13 15.96
N ILE A 339 4.10 10.38 14.65
CA ILE A 339 4.47 11.69 14.08
C ILE A 339 3.50 12.79 14.53
N GLY A 340 2.20 12.52 14.62
CA GLY A 340 1.21 13.50 15.10
C GLY A 340 1.49 13.93 16.55
N PHE A 341 1.70 12.97 17.46
CA PHE A 341 1.99 13.24 18.87
C PHE A 341 3.33 13.95 19.09
N THR A 342 4.34 13.64 18.29
CA THR A 342 5.68 14.26 18.41
C THR A 342 5.80 15.65 17.78
N THR A 343 4.86 16.07 16.92
CA THR A 343 4.97 17.33 16.15
C THR A 343 3.87 18.35 16.42
N PHE A 344 2.61 17.95 16.60
CA PHE A 344 1.49 18.91 16.70
C PHE A 344 1.50 19.71 18.02
N PHE A 345 1.76 19.02 19.13
CA PHE A 345 1.68 19.56 20.49
C PHE A 345 3.05 19.59 21.20
N VAL A 346 4.15 19.53 20.43
CA VAL A 346 5.52 19.52 20.94
C VAL A 346 5.88 20.63 21.97
N PRO A 347 5.33 21.88 21.94
CA PRO A 347 5.54 22.85 23.03
C PRO A 347 5.14 22.34 24.42
N PHE A 348 4.07 21.55 24.50
CA PHE A 348 3.50 21.04 25.75
C PHE A 348 4.24 19.78 26.26
N PHE A 349 4.94 19.06 25.37
CA PHE A 349 5.69 17.86 25.74
C PHE A 349 6.99 17.69 24.91
N PRO A 350 8.04 18.48 25.17
CA PRO A 350 9.26 18.51 24.34
C PRO A 350 10.08 17.23 24.30
N ILE A 351 9.88 16.31 25.26
CA ILE A 351 10.54 14.99 25.32
C ILE A 351 9.83 13.93 24.46
N ALA A 352 8.66 14.22 23.86
CA ALA A 352 7.97 13.27 22.98
C ALA A 352 8.85 12.69 21.85
N PRO A 353 9.70 13.48 21.15
CA PRO A 353 10.60 12.95 20.13
C PRO A 353 11.65 11.96 20.68
N VAL A 354 12.07 12.11 21.94
CA VAL A 354 12.99 11.17 22.61
C VAL A 354 12.30 9.82 22.81
N LEU A 355 11.05 9.83 23.26
CA LEU A 355 10.27 8.60 23.46
C LEU A 355 9.99 7.90 22.13
N ALA A 356 9.62 8.65 21.09
CA ALA A 356 9.46 8.14 19.74
C ALA A 356 10.76 7.57 19.15
N PHE A 357 11.91 8.24 19.37
CA PHE A 357 13.21 7.74 18.93
C PHE A 357 13.58 6.40 19.58
N LEU A 358 13.32 6.27 20.89
CA LEU A 358 13.51 5.00 21.61
C LEU A 358 12.53 3.92 21.14
N ASN A 359 11.27 4.28 20.85
CA ASN A 359 10.30 3.37 20.25
C ASN A 359 10.81 2.85 18.91
N ASN A 360 11.25 3.73 18.02
CA ASN A 360 11.62 3.36 16.66
C ASN A 360 12.91 2.52 16.59
N ILE A 361 13.78 2.58 17.62
CA ILE A 361 14.89 1.63 17.78
C ILE A 361 14.37 0.21 18.04
N ILE A 362 13.32 0.07 18.85
CA ILE A 362 12.65 -1.21 19.14
C ILE A 362 11.89 -1.68 17.89
N GLU A 363 11.09 -0.78 17.29
CA GLU A 363 10.29 -1.00 16.08
C GLU A 363 11.09 -1.68 14.96
N VAL A 364 12.28 -1.15 14.62
CA VAL A 364 13.15 -1.70 13.57
C VAL A 364 13.49 -3.18 13.84
N GLN A 365 13.64 -3.59 15.10
CA GLN A 365 13.85 -4.99 15.46
C GLN A 365 12.54 -5.79 15.45
N VAL A 366 11.47 -5.23 15.99
CA VAL A 366 10.17 -5.93 16.08
C VAL A 366 9.64 -6.21 14.67
N ASP A 367 9.55 -5.22 13.79
CA ASP A 367 9.07 -5.38 12.41
C ASP A 367 9.90 -6.34 11.58
N SER A 368 11.24 -6.24 11.66
CA SER A 368 12.11 -7.14 10.92
C SER A 368 11.98 -8.58 11.43
N THR A 369 11.85 -8.78 12.75
CA THR A 369 11.56 -10.09 13.35
C THR A 369 10.17 -10.59 12.93
N LYS A 370 9.16 -9.72 12.93
CA LYS A 370 7.76 -10.00 12.55
C LYS A 370 7.68 -10.52 11.10
N ILE A 371 8.27 -9.79 10.16
CA ILE A 371 8.27 -10.15 8.72
C ILE A 371 9.18 -11.36 8.42
N CYS A 372 10.25 -11.59 9.19
CA CYS A 372 11.14 -12.73 8.97
C CYS A 372 10.70 -14.05 9.63
N LEU A 373 10.07 -14.00 10.81
CA LEU A 373 9.84 -15.17 11.68
C LEU A 373 8.37 -15.41 12.05
N VAL A 374 7.48 -14.42 11.95
CA VAL A 374 6.07 -14.54 12.37
C VAL A 374 5.14 -14.73 11.16
N TYR A 375 5.35 -13.93 10.10
CA TYR A 375 4.53 -13.99 8.90
C TYR A 375 5.10 -14.91 7.81
N ARG A 376 4.20 -15.46 7.00
CA ARG A 376 4.58 -16.09 5.73
C ARG A 376 5.10 -15.04 4.75
N ARG A 377 6.08 -15.38 3.91
CA ARG A 377 6.71 -14.43 2.97
C ARG A 377 5.64 -13.76 2.09
N PRO A 378 5.51 -12.42 2.12
CA PRO A 378 4.55 -11.70 1.30
C PRO A 378 4.95 -11.71 -0.19
N VAL A 379 3.95 -11.60 -1.06
CA VAL A 379 4.17 -11.47 -2.51
C VAL A 379 4.85 -10.13 -2.80
N PRO A 380 6.03 -10.10 -3.47
CA PRO A 380 6.74 -8.86 -3.76
C PRO A 380 5.90 -7.90 -4.61
N MET A 381 5.59 -6.72 -4.06
CA MET A 381 4.86 -5.66 -4.77
C MET A 381 5.82 -4.55 -5.21
N ARG A 382 5.75 -4.18 -6.50
CA ARG A 382 6.41 -2.98 -7.04
C ARG A 382 5.75 -1.72 -6.48
N ALA A 383 6.53 -0.66 -6.26
CA ALA A 383 6.05 0.61 -5.74
C ALA A 383 7.01 1.76 -6.11
N ALA A 384 6.44 2.91 -6.45
CA ALA A 384 7.19 4.13 -6.78
C ALA A 384 7.42 5.05 -5.57
N ASN A 385 6.55 4.98 -4.56
CA ASN A 385 6.55 5.80 -3.35
C ASN A 385 5.52 5.23 -2.35
N SER A 386 5.46 5.81 -1.15
CA SER A 386 4.54 5.48 -0.05
C SER A 386 3.05 5.80 -0.33
N GLY A 387 2.71 6.28 -1.53
CA GLY A 387 1.33 6.51 -1.96
C GLY A 387 0.63 7.63 -1.19
N GLU A 388 -0.57 7.34 -0.67
CA GLU A 388 -1.35 8.36 0.08
C GLU A 388 -0.68 8.80 1.37
N TRP A 389 0.22 8.02 1.97
CA TRP A 389 0.93 8.41 3.19
C TRP A 389 1.73 9.70 3.00
N ASN A 390 2.31 9.93 1.81
CA ASN A 390 2.92 11.21 1.47
C ASN A 390 1.93 12.38 1.50
N ARG A 391 0.69 12.16 1.04
CA ARG A 391 -0.38 13.17 1.10
C ARG A 391 -0.86 13.41 2.53
N VAL A 392 -0.95 12.36 3.35
CA VAL A 392 -1.25 12.45 4.78
C VAL A 392 -0.19 13.28 5.50
N LEU A 393 1.09 12.94 5.33
CA LEU A 393 2.21 13.70 5.90
C LEU A 393 2.20 15.17 5.41
N ASN A 394 1.79 15.43 4.16
CA ASN A 394 1.64 16.80 3.65
C ASN A 394 0.54 17.56 4.42
N VAL A 395 -0.63 16.97 4.62
CA VAL A 395 -1.71 17.56 5.43
C VAL A 395 -1.24 17.78 6.89
N PHE A 396 -0.55 16.80 7.47
CA PHE A 396 0.03 16.89 8.81
C PHE A 396 1.02 18.06 8.92
N SER A 397 1.83 18.33 7.89
CA SER A 397 2.75 19.47 7.90
C SER A 397 2.05 20.83 8.04
N TRP A 398 0.82 20.96 7.52
CA TRP A 398 0.00 22.17 7.68
C TRP A 398 -0.67 22.22 9.05
N ILE A 399 -1.25 21.10 9.51
CA ILE A 399 -1.86 20.99 10.84
C ILE A 399 -0.83 21.32 11.94
N MET A 400 0.37 20.76 11.83
CA MET A 400 1.51 21.02 12.71
C MET A 400 1.87 22.52 12.74
N LEU A 401 2.00 23.16 11.57
CA LEU A 401 2.28 24.61 11.48
C LEU A 401 1.20 25.43 12.19
N LEU A 402 -0.07 25.17 11.88
CA LEU A 402 -1.21 25.87 12.49
C LEU A 402 -1.23 25.69 14.02
N THR A 403 -1.02 24.46 14.51
CA THR A 403 -1.10 24.13 15.94
C THR A 403 0.04 24.78 16.72
N ASN A 404 1.27 24.72 16.21
CA ASN A 404 2.43 25.33 16.85
C ASN A 404 2.37 26.87 16.82
N ALA A 405 1.95 27.47 15.69
CA ALA A 405 1.74 28.91 15.61
C ALA A 405 0.63 29.38 16.58
N ALA A 406 -0.45 28.61 16.70
CA ALA A 406 -1.54 28.91 17.65
C ALA A 406 -1.08 28.79 19.11
N ALA A 407 -0.30 27.76 19.45
CA ALA A 407 0.27 27.61 20.79
C ALA A 407 1.17 28.82 21.15
N ILE A 408 2.07 29.22 20.26
CA ILE A 408 2.95 30.37 20.47
C ILE A 408 2.15 31.66 20.71
N MET A 409 1.14 31.95 19.90
CA MET A 409 0.44 33.25 19.95
C MET A 409 -0.70 33.32 20.97
N PHE A 410 -1.37 32.22 21.26
CA PHE A 410 -2.54 32.18 22.15
C PHE A 410 -2.27 31.54 23.52
N ARG A 411 -1.15 30.81 23.68
CA ARG A 411 -0.78 30.18 24.96
C ARG A 411 0.50 30.70 25.61
N PHE A 412 1.44 31.25 24.85
CA PHE A 412 2.69 31.77 25.43
C PHE A 412 2.63 33.28 25.66
N ASN A 413 2.38 33.67 26.91
CA ASN A 413 2.44 35.06 27.34
C ASN A 413 3.89 35.56 27.36
N SER A 414 4.90 34.71 27.58
CA SER A 414 6.31 35.12 27.52
C SER A 414 6.69 35.73 26.17
N VAL A 415 6.19 35.16 25.07
CA VAL A 415 6.40 35.69 23.71
C VAL A 415 5.64 37.00 23.53
N SER A 416 4.42 37.08 24.07
CA SER A 416 3.62 38.30 24.04
C SER A 416 4.33 39.45 24.77
N THR A 417 4.86 39.20 25.97
CA THR A 417 5.65 40.17 26.75
C THR A 417 6.94 40.58 26.02
N LEU A 418 7.68 39.62 25.44
CA LEU A 418 8.93 39.90 24.72
C LEU A 418 8.74 40.86 23.54
N PHE A 419 7.64 40.72 22.80
CA PHE A 419 7.31 41.57 21.64
C PHE A 419 6.34 42.70 21.95
N SER A 420 6.01 42.95 23.23
CA SER A 420 5.03 43.96 23.67
C SER A 420 3.64 43.81 23.03
N ILE A 421 3.25 42.58 22.70
CA ILE A 421 1.97 42.21 22.12
C ILE A 421 0.92 42.17 23.24
N THR A 422 -0.06 43.06 23.16
CA THR A 422 -1.08 43.24 24.20
C THR A 422 -2.49 42.97 23.68
N ASN A 423 -2.75 43.26 22.40
CA ASN A 423 -4.08 43.16 21.82
C ASN A 423 -4.33 41.79 21.17
N VAL A 424 -5.58 41.30 21.25
CA VAL A 424 -6.00 40.06 20.57
C VAL A 424 -5.77 40.15 19.05
N GLN A 425 -5.94 41.35 18.47
CA GLN A 425 -5.66 41.63 17.06
C GLN A 425 -4.18 41.47 16.71
N GLU A 426 -3.27 41.90 17.58
CA GLU A 426 -1.82 41.73 17.39
C GLU A 426 -1.42 40.25 17.52
N ARG A 427 -2.02 39.51 18.46
CA ARG A 427 -1.83 38.05 18.57
C ARG A 427 -2.26 37.32 17.30
N PHE A 428 -3.43 37.68 16.75
CA PHE A 428 -3.92 37.11 15.49
C PHE A 428 -3.04 37.52 14.29
N LEU A 429 -2.56 38.76 14.23
CA LEU A 429 -1.61 39.18 13.19
C LEU A 429 -0.29 38.41 13.29
N GLY A 430 0.28 38.23 14.48
CA GLY A 430 1.49 37.43 14.69
C GLY A 430 1.31 35.98 14.27
N PHE A 431 0.14 35.39 14.53
CA PHE A 431 -0.21 34.03 14.06
C PHE A 431 -0.18 33.93 12.53
N LEU A 432 -0.80 34.87 11.82
CA LEU A 432 -0.75 34.93 10.35
C LEU A 432 0.67 35.17 9.83
N VAL A 433 1.47 36.01 10.49
CA VAL A 433 2.87 36.27 10.12
C VAL A 433 3.73 35.01 10.27
N ILE A 434 3.59 34.25 11.35
CA ILE A 434 4.32 32.97 11.53
C ILE A 434 3.98 31.99 10.41
N ILE A 435 2.68 31.83 10.09
CA ILE A 435 2.23 30.95 9.00
C ILE A 435 2.80 31.40 7.65
N PHE A 436 2.73 32.69 7.35
CA PHE A 436 3.22 33.25 6.09
C PHE A 436 4.74 33.07 5.95
N VAL A 437 5.52 33.44 6.97
CA VAL A 437 6.98 33.34 6.96
C VAL A 437 7.43 31.89 6.83
N ILE A 438 6.85 30.94 7.58
CA ILE A 438 7.21 29.52 7.45
C ILE A 438 6.78 28.96 6.09
N THR A 439 5.65 29.39 5.54
CA THR A 439 5.22 29.01 4.18
C THR A 439 6.20 29.53 3.12
N LEU A 440 6.73 30.75 3.27
CA LEU A 440 7.80 31.27 2.40
C LEU A 440 9.11 30.48 2.55
N ILE A 441 9.51 30.11 3.77
CA ILE A 441 10.68 29.25 4.02
C ILE A 441 10.49 27.89 3.32
N ARG A 442 9.30 27.30 3.41
CA ARG A 442 8.95 26.03 2.74
C ARG A 442 9.05 26.13 1.22
N VAL A 443 8.36 27.11 0.64
CA VAL A 443 8.23 27.25 -0.83
C VAL A 443 9.52 27.75 -1.47
N GLY A 444 10.21 28.70 -0.81
CA GLY A 444 11.44 29.32 -1.33
C GLY A 444 12.72 28.57 -0.94
N ILE A 445 12.98 28.37 0.35
CA ILE A 445 14.28 27.85 0.83
C ILE A 445 14.32 26.32 0.75
N ILE A 446 13.36 25.63 1.39
CA ILE A 446 13.42 24.17 1.54
C ILE A 446 13.30 23.47 0.18
N ASN A 447 12.35 23.88 -0.66
CA ASN A 447 12.18 23.32 -2.01
C ASN A 447 13.37 23.54 -2.95
N PHE A 448 14.16 24.61 -2.73
CA PHE A 448 15.36 24.91 -3.50
C PHE A 448 16.58 24.14 -2.97
N ALA A 449 16.78 24.12 -1.65
CA ALA A 449 17.90 23.44 -1.00
C ALA A 449 17.83 21.91 -1.15
N VAL A 450 16.62 21.34 -1.14
CA VAL A 450 16.38 19.90 -1.32
C VAL A 450 15.46 19.74 -2.54
N PRO A 451 15.95 19.51 -3.77
CA PRO A 451 15.12 19.32 -4.97
C PRO A 451 14.34 17.98 -4.94
N LEU A 452 13.26 17.83 -5.71
CA LEU A 452 12.44 16.59 -5.71
C LEU A 452 13.19 15.37 -6.28
N TRP A 453 14.11 15.63 -7.19
CA TRP A 453 14.95 14.64 -7.85
C TRP A 453 16.40 15.06 -7.63
N THR A 454 17.29 14.09 -7.41
CA THR A 454 18.74 14.35 -7.48
C THR A 454 19.12 14.66 -8.93
N SER A 455 20.27 15.32 -9.14
CA SER A 455 20.79 15.57 -10.49
C SER A 455 20.95 14.27 -11.29
N LYS A 456 21.53 13.23 -10.67
CA LYS A 456 21.71 11.89 -11.26
C LYS A 456 20.38 11.24 -11.63
N SER A 457 19.37 11.28 -10.74
CA SER A 457 18.05 10.70 -11.03
C SER A 457 17.33 11.43 -12.16
N ARG A 458 17.43 12.77 -12.20
CA ARG A 458 16.86 13.57 -13.28
C ARG A 458 17.52 13.26 -14.62
N GLU A 459 18.85 13.30 -14.70
CA GLU A 459 19.59 12.99 -15.92
C GLU A 459 19.26 11.57 -16.45
N HIS A 460 19.11 10.60 -15.56
CA HIS A 460 18.69 9.24 -15.94
C HIS A 460 17.29 9.20 -16.55
N LEU A 461 16.32 9.92 -15.97
CA LEU A 461 14.94 9.99 -16.47
C LEU A 461 14.85 10.77 -17.78
N ASP A 462 15.49 11.95 -17.87
CA ASP A 462 15.54 12.77 -19.09
C ASP A 462 16.14 11.96 -20.26
N ARG A 463 17.18 11.15 -19.98
CA ARG A 463 17.76 10.21 -20.96
C ARG A 463 16.80 9.08 -21.35
N GLN A 464 16.05 8.50 -20.41
CA GLN A 464 15.04 7.48 -20.72
C GLN A 464 13.92 8.05 -21.60
N GLU A 465 13.41 9.24 -21.26
CA GLU A 465 12.37 9.93 -22.03
C GLU A 465 12.86 10.30 -23.44
N HIS A 466 14.11 10.75 -23.57
CA HIS A 466 14.72 11.04 -24.87
C HIS A 466 14.91 9.79 -25.74
N LEU A 467 15.32 8.66 -25.17
CA LEU A 467 15.57 7.41 -25.92
C LEU A 467 14.29 6.66 -26.30
N TRP A 468 13.20 6.82 -25.53
CA TRP A 468 11.97 6.04 -25.70
C TRP A 468 11.35 6.13 -27.12
N PRO A 469 11.22 7.30 -27.77
CA PRO A 469 10.71 7.40 -29.14
C PRO A 469 11.59 6.71 -30.19
N TYR A 470 12.91 6.71 -30.00
CA TYR A 470 13.84 6.01 -30.90
C TYR A 470 13.69 4.49 -30.79
N LEU A 471 13.58 3.97 -29.56
CA LEU A 471 13.33 2.55 -29.31
C LEU A 471 11.97 2.11 -29.88
N LEU A 472 10.93 2.93 -29.75
CA LEU A 472 9.63 2.66 -30.38
C LEU A 472 9.73 2.59 -31.91
N ASN A 473 10.41 3.55 -32.55
CA ASN A 473 10.60 3.56 -34.01
C ASN A 473 11.42 2.35 -34.50
N ILE A 474 12.42 1.92 -33.73
CA ILE A 474 13.16 0.68 -34.02
C ILE A 474 12.26 -0.54 -33.86
N LYS A 475 11.43 -0.60 -32.81
CA LYS A 475 10.49 -1.70 -32.56
C LYS A 475 9.44 -1.81 -33.67
N THR A 476 8.76 -0.72 -34.02
CA THR A 476 7.77 -0.73 -35.11
C THR A 476 8.40 -1.14 -36.43
N LYS A 477 9.58 -0.60 -36.77
CA LYS A 477 10.30 -1.02 -38.00
C LYS A 477 10.68 -2.50 -38.00
N LYS A 478 11.01 -3.07 -36.83
CA LYS A 478 11.31 -4.50 -36.70
C LYS A 478 10.04 -5.34 -36.87
N GLU A 479 8.94 -4.92 -36.26
CA GLU A 479 7.61 -5.55 -36.41
C GLU A 479 7.12 -5.47 -37.87
N ASP A 480 7.27 -4.32 -38.53
CA ASP A 480 6.97 -4.13 -39.96
C ASP A 480 7.83 -5.05 -40.86
N LEU A 481 9.12 -5.23 -40.53
CA LEU A 481 10.04 -6.11 -41.26
C LEU A 481 9.74 -7.60 -41.05
N GLU A 482 9.42 -8.00 -39.81
CA GLU A 482 9.04 -9.38 -39.48
C GLU A 482 7.70 -9.73 -40.16
N PHE A 483 6.73 -8.82 -40.13
CA PHE A 483 5.45 -8.97 -40.84
C PHE A 483 5.62 -9.05 -42.37
N SER A 484 6.48 -8.21 -42.96
CA SER A 484 6.78 -8.27 -44.40
C SER A 484 7.40 -9.61 -44.79
N TYR A 485 8.32 -10.14 -43.98
CA TYR A 485 8.99 -11.41 -44.29
C TYR A 485 8.06 -12.62 -44.14
N GLU A 486 7.14 -12.60 -43.17
CA GLU A 486 6.12 -13.62 -42.99
C GLU A 486 5.06 -13.59 -44.12
N TYR A 487 4.71 -12.39 -44.61
CA TYR A 487 3.86 -12.22 -45.79
C TYR A 487 4.51 -12.75 -47.08
N ASP A 488 5.77 -12.37 -47.34
CA ASP A 488 6.52 -12.83 -48.52
C ASP A 488 6.68 -14.36 -48.53
N LEU A 489 6.88 -14.99 -47.36
CA LEU A 489 6.92 -16.45 -47.20
C LEU A 489 5.57 -17.11 -47.52
N ALA A 490 4.47 -16.53 -47.05
CA ALA A 490 3.13 -17.04 -47.30
C ALA A 490 2.77 -16.97 -48.81
N GLU A 491 3.05 -15.85 -49.47
CA GLU A 491 2.84 -15.69 -50.92
C GLU A 491 3.69 -16.70 -51.73
N MET A 492 4.94 -16.94 -51.29
CA MET A 492 5.82 -17.93 -51.94
C MET A 492 5.31 -19.37 -51.76
N GLN A 493 4.75 -19.72 -50.60
CA GLN A 493 4.12 -21.03 -50.38
C GLN A 493 2.83 -21.19 -51.21
N GLU A 494 1.96 -20.18 -51.25
CA GLU A 494 0.76 -20.21 -52.09
C GLU A 494 1.11 -20.34 -53.57
N THR A 495 2.18 -19.69 -54.04
CA THR A 495 2.69 -19.84 -55.41
C THR A 495 3.16 -21.27 -55.69
N ILE A 496 3.90 -21.89 -54.77
CA ILE A 496 4.38 -23.28 -54.89
C ILE A 496 3.21 -24.28 -54.89
N GLU A 497 2.19 -24.08 -54.04
CA GLU A 497 0.99 -24.94 -54.04
C GLU A 497 0.21 -24.83 -55.35
N ASN A 498 0.03 -23.61 -55.88
CA ASN A 498 -0.60 -23.39 -57.18
C ASN A 498 0.17 -24.03 -58.34
N GLU A 499 1.50 -23.87 -58.40
CA GLU A 499 2.33 -24.55 -59.42
C GLU A 499 2.26 -26.08 -59.31
N HIS A 500 2.25 -26.61 -58.09
CA HIS A 500 2.13 -28.05 -57.84
C HIS A 500 0.76 -28.60 -58.27
N ASP A 501 -0.32 -27.88 -58.04
CA ASP A 501 -1.67 -28.28 -58.47
C ASP A 501 -1.88 -28.13 -59.99
N ASP A 502 -1.31 -27.11 -60.62
CA ASP A 502 -1.29 -27.00 -62.08
C ASP A 502 -0.39 -28.05 -62.74
N ALA A 503 0.71 -28.47 -62.09
CA ALA A 503 1.49 -29.63 -62.52
C ALA A 503 0.66 -30.93 -62.44
N LYS A 504 -0.10 -31.16 -61.37
CA LYS A 504 -1.05 -32.31 -61.27
C LYS A 504 -2.11 -32.26 -62.38
N ARG A 505 -2.74 -31.10 -62.62
CA ARG A 505 -3.71 -30.90 -63.72
C ARG A 505 -3.07 -31.16 -65.09
N GLY A 506 -1.82 -30.71 -65.29
CA GLY A 506 -1.02 -30.97 -66.49
C GLY A 506 -0.74 -32.45 -66.72
N VAL A 507 -0.39 -33.20 -65.67
CA VAL A 507 -0.20 -34.67 -65.74
C VAL A 507 -1.51 -35.40 -66.04
N ALA A 508 -2.62 -35.02 -65.39
CA ALA A 508 -3.95 -35.57 -65.68
C ALA A 508 -4.38 -35.33 -67.14
N SER A 509 -4.05 -34.17 -67.72
CA SER A 509 -4.32 -33.86 -69.13
C SER A 509 -3.48 -34.74 -70.08
N LYS A 510 -2.23 -35.06 -69.72
CA LYS A 510 -1.34 -35.96 -70.48
C LYS A 510 -1.79 -37.42 -70.38
N GLN A 511 -2.28 -37.88 -69.22
CA GLN A 511 -2.88 -39.22 -69.10
C GLN A 511 -4.16 -39.36 -69.94
N LYS A 512 -5.04 -38.34 -69.96
CA LYS A 512 -6.22 -38.34 -70.86
C LYS A 512 -5.86 -38.44 -72.34
N LYS A 513 -4.75 -37.84 -72.79
CA LYS A 513 -4.25 -38.00 -74.18
C LYS A 513 -3.54 -39.34 -74.44
N LYS A 514 -3.08 -40.05 -73.41
CA LYS A 514 -2.38 -41.34 -73.58
C LYS A 514 -3.31 -42.55 -73.63
N HIS A 515 -4.57 -42.42 -73.20
CA HIS A 515 -5.58 -43.50 -73.27
C HIS A 515 -6.25 -43.70 -74.64
N GLN A 516 -5.83 -42.97 -75.69
CA GLN A 516 -6.43 -43.11 -77.04
C GLN A 516 -5.57 -43.91 -78.03
N HIS A 517 -4.40 -44.41 -77.61
CA HIS A 517 -3.57 -45.31 -78.42
C HIS A 517 -3.01 -46.49 -77.61
N HIS A 518 -2.93 -47.65 -78.26
CA HIS A 518 -2.43 -48.96 -77.80
C HIS A 518 -3.33 -49.78 -76.84
N HIS A 519 -4.28 -50.46 -77.46
CA HIS A 519 -4.43 -51.91 -77.26
C HIS A 519 -3.17 -52.63 -77.78
N LEU A 520 -2.62 -53.57 -77.00
CA LEU A 520 -2.20 -54.94 -77.37
C LEU A 520 -1.24 -55.53 -76.33
N ASP A 521 -1.64 -56.67 -75.76
CA ASP A 521 -0.83 -57.78 -75.24
C ASP A 521 0.25 -57.56 -74.14
N SER A 522 0.56 -58.51 -73.24
CA SER A 522 -0.13 -59.72 -72.77
C SER A 522 0.73 -60.38 -71.65
N LYS A 523 0.18 -60.60 -70.44
CA LYS A 523 0.66 -61.55 -69.39
C LYS A 523 2.07 -61.26 -68.78
N THR A 524 2.47 -61.60 -67.55
CA THR A 524 1.94 -62.16 -66.27
C THR A 524 3.01 -61.84 -65.18
N THR A 525 2.90 -61.98 -63.85
CA THR A 525 1.99 -62.68 -62.90
C THR A 525 2.12 -62.01 -61.50
N THR A 526 1.30 -62.42 -60.50
CA THR A 526 1.53 -62.35 -59.02
C THR A 526 1.95 -61.00 -58.38
N GLU A 527 1.15 -60.36 -57.51
CA GLU A 527 0.97 -60.69 -56.06
C GLU A 527 2.31 -60.57 -55.26
N GLU A 528 2.42 -59.85 -54.13
CA GLU A 528 1.44 -59.14 -53.29
C GLU A 528 2.09 -58.05 -52.37
N THR A 529 1.32 -57.02 -52.02
CA THR A 529 1.36 -56.17 -50.78
C THR A 529 2.63 -55.46 -50.23
N ASN A 530 2.47 -54.13 -50.03
CA ASN A 530 2.81 -53.29 -48.86
C ASN A 530 4.21 -53.33 -48.20
N HIS A 531 4.90 -52.18 -48.14
CA HIS A 531 4.85 -51.26 -46.96
C HIS A 531 5.65 -49.95 -47.18
N LEU A 532 5.34 -48.92 -46.37
CA LEU A 532 6.00 -47.61 -46.30
C LEU A 532 7.49 -47.69 -45.90
N THR A 533 8.31 -46.76 -46.39
CA THR A 533 9.53 -46.13 -45.79
C THR A 533 10.22 -45.27 -46.87
N ASN A 534 10.95 -44.18 -46.62
CA ASN A 534 10.97 -43.17 -45.56
C ASN A 534 11.67 -41.91 -46.16
N PRO A 535 11.33 -40.66 -45.80
CA PRO A 535 12.02 -39.48 -46.35
C PRO A 535 13.40 -39.22 -45.71
N LEU A 536 14.29 -38.55 -46.45
CA LEU A 536 15.63 -38.20 -46.01
C LEU A 536 15.70 -36.76 -45.45
N LYS A 537 16.05 -36.68 -44.15
CA LYS A 537 16.79 -35.62 -43.44
C LYS A 537 16.36 -34.13 -43.53
N ASN A 538 16.06 -33.61 -42.34
CA ASN A 538 16.16 -32.20 -41.90
C ASN A 538 17.50 -31.51 -42.27
N PRO A 539 17.45 -30.17 -42.31
CA PRO A 539 18.35 -29.30 -41.54
C PRO A 539 17.65 -28.73 -40.27
N GLU A 540 18.45 -28.23 -39.34
CA GLU A 540 18.06 -27.95 -37.94
C GLU A 540 17.39 -26.58 -37.72
N SER A 541 16.64 -26.45 -36.62
CA SER A 541 16.01 -25.22 -36.18
C SER A 541 16.95 -24.31 -35.37
N PRO A 542 16.75 -22.98 -35.38
CA PRO A 542 17.39 -22.07 -34.43
C PRO A 542 16.79 -22.26 -33.03
N LYS A 543 17.63 -22.18 -31.99
CA LYS A 543 17.19 -22.23 -30.58
C LYS A 543 16.57 -20.89 -30.17
N SER A 544 15.36 -20.92 -29.61
CA SER A 544 14.70 -19.76 -29.01
C SER A 544 15.14 -19.54 -27.55
N ASN A 545 15.09 -18.28 -27.10
CA ASN A 545 15.39 -17.90 -25.71
C ASN A 545 14.24 -18.32 -24.76
N PRO A 546 14.52 -18.81 -23.54
CA PRO A 546 13.46 -19.22 -22.62
C PRO A 546 12.58 -18.07 -22.09
N SER A 547 13.16 -16.87 -21.90
CA SER A 547 12.56 -15.80 -21.10
C SER A 547 11.48 -14.94 -21.76
N GLU A 548 11.22 -15.10 -23.07
CA GLU A 548 10.12 -14.42 -23.77
C GLU A 548 8.92 -15.36 -23.99
N ASN A 549 9.13 -16.68 -23.96
CA ASN A 549 8.07 -17.66 -24.12
C ASN A 549 7.21 -17.79 -22.86
N GLU A 550 7.79 -17.71 -21.66
CA GLU A 550 7.03 -17.83 -20.40
C GLU A 550 6.02 -16.69 -20.25
N THR A 551 6.41 -15.44 -20.52
CA THR A 551 5.51 -14.27 -20.44
C THR A 551 4.38 -14.30 -21.47
N ASN A 552 4.67 -14.78 -22.69
CA ASN A 552 3.63 -14.93 -23.73
C ASN A 552 2.73 -16.14 -23.45
N GLN A 553 3.26 -17.24 -22.88
CA GLN A 553 2.44 -18.38 -22.46
C GLN A 553 1.54 -18.02 -21.26
N GLU A 554 2.01 -17.24 -20.29
CA GLU A 554 1.17 -16.75 -19.18
C GLU A 554 0.05 -15.84 -19.69
N GLN A 555 0.35 -14.93 -20.63
CA GLN A 555 -0.67 -14.07 -21.24
C GLN A 555 -1.68 -14.86 -22.07
N GLN A 556 -1.25 -15.88 -22.82
CA GLN A 556 -2.13 -16.74 -23.60
C GLN A 556 -2.97 -17.66 -22.71
N SER A 557 -2.42 -18.22 -21.63
CA SER A 557 -3.19 -19.05 -20.69
C SER A 557 -4.21 -18.21 -19.93
N GLN A 558 -3.85 -16.99 -19.50
CA GLN A 558 -4.78 -16.05 -18.86
C GLN A 558 -5.91 -15.64 -19.81
N GLN A 559 -5.61 -15.34 -21.08
CA GLN A 559 -6.65 -15.06 -22.10
C GLN A 559 -7.55 -16.27 -22.35
N GLN A 560 -7.02 -17.50 -22.38
CA GLN A 560 -7.80 -18.73 -22.51
C GLN A 560 -8.68 -18.98 -21.28
N GLU A 561 -8.18 -18.79 -20.05
CA GLU A 561 -8.99 -18.93 -18.83
C GLU A 561 -10.13 -17.91 -18.78
N THR A 562 -9.86 -16.64 -19.11
CA THR A 562 -10.90 -15.60 -19.12
C THR A 562 -11.97 -15.93 -20.17
N LYS A 563 -11.56 -16.46 -21.33
CA LYS A 563 -12.47 -16.91 -22.39
C LYS A 563 -13.32 -18.10 -21.96
N ILE A 564 -12.73 -19.12 -21.33
CA ILE A 564 -13.46 -20.30 -20.80
C ILE A 564 -14.46 -19.91 -19.70
N ILE A 565 -14.08 -18.97 -18.83
CA ILE A 565 -14.97 -18.45 -17.76
C ILE A 565 -16.13 -17.65 -18.37
N MET A 566 -15.90 -16.83 -19.40
CA MET A 566 -16.97 -16.12 -20.10
C MET A 566 -17.88 -17.07 -20.89
N GLU A 567 -17.33 -18.07 -21.59
CA GLU A 567 -18.12 -19.07 -22.32
C GLU A 567 -19.00 -19.93 -21.40
N ARG A 568 -18.57 -20.22 -20.16
CA ARG A 568 -19.46 -20.82 -19.14
C ARG A 568 -20.57 -19.87 -18.74
N ARG A 569 -20.27 -18.62 -18.38
CA ARG A 569 -21.30 -17.65 -17.95
C ARG A 569 -22.33 -17.32 -19.04
N ILE A 570 -21.94 -17.34 -20.32
CA ILE A 570 -22.87 -17.18 -21.44
C ILE A 570 -23.78 -18.41 -21.58
N LYS A 571 -23.27 -19.62 -21.35
CA LYS A 571 -24.12 -20.83 -21.29
C LYS A 571 -25.07 -20.81 -20.09
N ASP A 572 -24.58 -20.39 -18.92
CA ASP A 572 -25.39 -20.33 -17.70
C ASP A 572 -26.50 -19.26 -17.82
N ALA A 573 -26.23 -18.13 -18.48
CA ALA A 573 -27.24 -17.12 -18.80
C ALA A 573 -28.30 -17.63 -19.80
N ASN A 574 -27.88 -18.26 -20.90
CA ASN A 574 -28.80 -18.82 -21.88
C ASN A 574 -29.65 -19.99 -21.32
N HIS A 575 -29.23 -20.63 -20.20
CA HIS A 575 -30.04 -21.64 -19.49
C HIS A 575 -31.08 -21.05 -18.53
N HIS A 576 -31.17 -19.72 -18.38
CA HIS A 576 -32.25 -19.06 -17.64
C HIS A 576 -33.36 -18.49 -18.52
N ASP A 577 -33.14 -18.29 -19.82
CA ASP A 577 -34.15 -17.75 -20.74
C ASP A 577 -35.04 -18.82 -21.39
N ASP A 578 -34.67 -20.11 -21.31
CA ASP A 578 -35.37 -21.25 -21.97
C ASP A 578 -36.53 -21.86 -21.15
N HIS A 579 -36.92 -21.30 -19.99
CA HIS A 579 -37.93 -21.90 -19.10
C HIS A 579 -39.25 -21.12 -18.90
N ASP A 580 -39.35 -19.89 -19.41
CA ASP A 580 -40.54 -19.01 -19.24
C ASP A 580 -41.35 -18.86 -20.54
N ASP A 581 -41.76 -19.96 -21.20
CA ASP A 581 -42.84 -19.90 -22.20
C ASP A 581 -43.62 -21.23 -22.39
N HIS A 582 -44.53 -21.52 -21.45
CA HIS A 582 -45.75 -22.30 -21.75
C HIS A 582 -46.85 -21.95 -20.74
N GLY A 583 -47.92 -21.33 -21.25
CA GLY A 583 -49.09 -20.97 -20.46
C GLY A 583 -50.27 -21.93 -20.59
N ASP A 584 -51.26 -21.62 -19.75
CA ASP A 584 -52.70 -21.88 -19.84
C ASP A 584 -53.30 -23.21 -19.30
N ASP A 585 -54.17 -22.98 -18.30
CA ASP A 585 -55.46 -23.62 -17.99
C ASP A 585 -55.55 -25.14 -17.68
N ASP A 586 -55.83 -25.46 -16.41
CA ASP A 586 -57.22 -25.64 -15.94
C ASP A 586 -57.30 -25.66 -14.39
N GLY A 587 -58.45 -25.28 -13.81
CA GLY A 587 -58.61 -25.09 -12.36
C GLY A 587 -59.45 -26.17 -11.63
N GLY A 588 -59.68 -25.98 -10.33
CA GLY A 588 -60.68 -26.72 -9.55
C GLY A 588 -60.31 -27.03 -8.09
N ASP A 589 -60.94 -26.30 -7.16
CA ASP A 589 -61.43 -26.66 -5.82
C ASP A 589 -60.72 -27.70 -4.91
N GLY A 590 -60.67 -27.39 -3.60
CA GLY A 590 -60.93 -28.41 -2.57
C GLY A 590 -59.99 -28.48 -1.37
N ASP A 591 -60.39 -27.79 -0.29
CA ASP A 591 -60.47 -28.26 1.11
C ASP A 591 -59.20 -28.73 1.89
N ASP A 592 -58.89 -27.90 2.91
CA ASP A 592 -58.84 -28.22 4.35
C ASP A 592 -57.73 -29.05 5.04
N ASP A 593 -57.56 -28.69 6.33
CA ASP A 593 -56.94 -29.36 7.49
C ASP A 593 -55.41 -29.61 7.53
N ASP A 594 -54.72 -29.59 8.68
CA ASP A 594 -54.80 -28.82 9.95
C ASP A 594 -53.46 -29.04 10.71
N ASP A 595 -53.31 -28.53 11.93
CA ASP A 595 -52.24 -28.79 12.92
C ASP A 595 -50.81 -28.24 12.62
N GLY A 596 -50.05 -27.72 13.60
CA GLY A 596 -50.31 -27.54 15.03
C GLY A 596 -49.10 -27.93 15.91
N ALA A 597 -48.81 -27.13 16.96
CA ALA A 597 -47.83 -27.39 18.04
C ALA A 597 -46.32 -27.47 17.62
N SER A 598 -45.46 -26.49 17.94
CA SER A 598 -44.94 -26.02 19.25
C SER A 598 -43.78 -26.82 19.85
N ALA A 599 -42.63 -26.14 19.94
CA ALA A 599 -41.68 -26.08 21.07
C ALA A 599 -41.09 -27.37 21.66
N ASP A 600 -39.75 -27.41 21.77
CA ASP A 600 -39.14 -27.42 23.11
C ASP A 600 -37.69 -26.94 23.14
N THR A 601 -37.22 -26.56 24.32
CA THR A 601 -35.88 -26.00 24.60
C THR A 601 -35.07 -26.84 25.57
N ALA A 602 -33.74 -26.68 25.48
CA ALA A 602 -32.72 -26.97 26.50
C ALA A 602 -32.23 -28.43 26.66
N GLY A 603 -30.90 -28.53 26.77
CA GLY A 603 -30.08 -29.72 26.96
C GLY A 603 -28.62 -29.31 26.90
#